data_AF-H9XPD6-F1
#
_entry.id   AF-H9XPD6-F1
#
_cell.length_a   1.000
_cell.length_b   1.000
_cell.length_c   1.000
_cell.angle_alpha   90.00
_cell.angle_beta   90.00
_cell.angle_gamma   90.00
#
_symmetry.space_group_name_H-M   'P 1'
#
loop_
_entity.id
_entity.type
_entity.pdbx_description
1 polymer ?
#
loop_
_entity_poly.entity_id
_entity_poly.type
_entity_poly.pdbx_seq_one_letter_code
_entity_poly.pdbx_strand_id
1 'polypeptide(L)' 'NISSSMGSFISIISLIFLMFLIWEALSSKRMILNIFFLNSSLEWLSPLPPINHSYNEIPSI' A
#
# COMPACT_ATOMS: atom_id res chain seq x y z
N ASN A 1 -22.79 24.89 5.71
CA ASN A 1 -21.74 24.91 6.75
C ASN A 1 -21.82 23.78 7.76
N ILE A 2 -22.99 23.43 8.30
CA ILE A 2 -23.08 22.30 9.25
C ILE A 2 -22.69 20.97 8.59
N SER A 3 -23.25 20.66 7.41
CA SER A 3 -22.90 19.44 6.66
C SER A 3 -21.42 19.38 6.26
N SER A 4 -20.85 20.50 5.81
CA SER A 4 -19.43 20.60 5.48
C SER A 4 -18.53 20.47 6.72
N SER A 5 -18.93 21.01 7.87
CA SER A 5 -18.19 20.83 9.12
C SER A 5 -18.20 19.37 9.59
N MET A 6 -19.35 18.68 9.52
CA MET A 6 -19.44 17.26 9.81
C MET A 6 -18.54 16.44 8.86
N GLY A 7 -18.55 16.76 7.57
CA GLY A 7 -17.65 16.15 6.59
C GLY A 7 -16.17 16.35 6.92
N SER A 8 -15.79 17.54 7.41
CA SER A 8 -14.40 17.81 7.83
C SER A 8 -13.97 17.02 9.08
N PHE A 9 -14.87 16.77 10.02
CA PHE A 9 -14.58 15.90 11.16
C PHE A 9 -14.39 14.45 10.73
N ILE A 10 -15.26 13.96 9.82
CA ILE A 10 -15.10 12.62 9.23
C ILE A 10 -13.76 12.48 8.52
N SER A 11 -13.33 13.48 7.74
CA SER A 11 -12.06 13.41 7.01
C SER A 11 -10.86 13.39 7.96
N ILE A 12 -10.87 14.20 9.02
CA ILE A 12 -9.81 14.20 10.04
C ILE A 12 -9.72 12.83 10.73
N ILE A 13 -10.86 12.27 11.14
CA ILE A 13 -10.90 10.95 11.77
C ILE A 13 -10.36 9.88 10.83
N SER A 14 -10.76 9.91 9.55
CA SER A 14 -10.26 8.97 8.54
C SER A 14 -8.75 9.04 8.35
N LEU A 15 -8.16 10.24 8.42
CA LEU A 15 -6.73 10.45 8.26
C LEU A 15 -5.94 9.93 9.48
N ILE A 16 -6.47 10.13 10.69
CA ILE A 16 -5.88 9.57 11.91
C ILE A 16 -5.90 8.03 11.84
N PHE A 17 -7.01 7.44 11.41
CA PHE A 17 -7.11 5.99 11.21
C PHE A 17 -6.13 5.47 10.16
N LEU A 18 -6.01 6.17 9.01
CA LEU A 18 -5.06 5.81 7.97
C LEU A 18 -3.62 5.81 8.50
N MET A 19 -3.25 6.83 9.28
CA MET A 19 -1.91 6.91 9.86
C MET A 19 -1.64 5.78 10.85
N PHE A 20 -2.64 5.43 11.67
CA PHE A 20 -2.55 4.30 12.59
C PHE A 20 -2.39 2.96 11.87
N LEU A 21 -3.15 2.72 10.81
CA LEU A 21 -3.07 1.48 10.02
C LEU A 21 -1.70 1.32 9.35
N ILE A 22 -1.12 2.40 8.81
CA ILE A 22 0.23 2.38 8.24
C ILE A 22 1.26 2.02 9.31
N TRP A 23 1.19 2.67 10.47
CA TRP A 23 2.12 2.41 11.58
C TRP A 23 1.99 0.96 12.09
N GLU A 24 0.78 0.47 12.27
CA GLU A 24 0.48 -0.89 12.72
C GLU A 24 1.00 -1.96 11.73
N ALA A 25 0.81 -1.72 10.43
CA ALA A 25 1.32 -2.60 9.38
C ALA A 25 2.86 -2.67 9.38
N LEU A 26 3.53 -1.52 9.52
CA LEU A 26 5.00 -1.46 9.56
C LEU A 26 5.57 -2.09 10.84
N SER A 27 4.92 -1.89 11.98
CA SER A 27 5.34 -2.46 13.27
C SER A 27 5.21 -3.99 13.28
N SER A 28 4.10 -4.52 12.76
CA SER A 28 3.81 -5.96 12.77
C SER A 28 4.54 -6.77 11.68
N LYS A 29 5.17 -6.12 10.69
CA LYS A 29 5.90 -6.76 9.57
C LYS A 29 5.13 -7.93 8.95
N ARG A 30 3.83 -7.74 8.74
CA ARG A 30 2.93 -8.80 8.22
C ARG A 30 3.43 -9.32 6.89
N MET A 31 3.56 -10.65 6.78
CA MET A 31 3.80 -11.30 5.49
C MET A 31 2.56 -11.22 4.61
N ILE A 32 2.78 -10.99 3.32
CA ILE A 32 1.74 -10.88 2.32
C ILE A 32 1.31 -12.30 1.93
N LEU A 33 0.08 -12.68 2.27
CA LEU A 33 -0.44 -14.03 2.04
C LEU A 33 -0.97 -14.24 0.62
N ASN A 34 -1.57 -13.21 0.02
CA ASN A 34 -2.04 -13.26 -1.36
C ASN A 34 -2.20 -11.85 -1.95
N ILE A 35 -2.07 -11.75 -3.27
CA ILE A 35 -2.21 -10.52 -4.04
C ILE A 35 -3.44 -10.66 -4.94
N PHE A 36 -4.47 -9.83 -4.71
CA PHE A 36 -5.78 -9.93 -5.37
C PHE A 36 -5.96 -8.90 -6.50
N PHE A 37 -4.98 -8.79 -7.42
CA PHE A 37 -5.13 -7.97 -8.62
C PHE A 37 -4.46 -8.64 -9.83
N LEU A 38 -4.84 -8.22 -11.04
CA LEU A 38 -4.15 -8.62 -12.26
C LEU A 38 -2.79 -7.90 -12.35
N ASN A 39 -1.71 -8.66 -12.47
CA ASN A 39 -0.36 -8.12 -12.69
C ASN A 39 -0.25 -7.54 -14.11
N SER A 40 -0.65 -6.27 -14.28
CA SER A 40 -0.55 -5.56 -15.56
C SER A 40 0.84 -4.97 -15.81
N SER A 41 1.69 -4.86 -14.79
CA SER A 41 3.06 -4.37 -14.89
C SER A 41 4.05 -5.39 -14.33
N LEU A 42 5.29 -5.35 -14.85
CA LEU A 42 6.38 -6.25 -14.44
C LEU A 42 6.74 -6.12 -12.96
N GLU A 43 6.56 -4.94 -12.36
CA GLU A 43 6.89 -4.69 -10.96
C GLU A 43 6.12 -5.61 -9.99
N TRP A 44 4.88 -5.97 -10.34
CA TRP A 44 4.06 -6.84 -9.51
C TRP A 44 4.42 -8.33 -9.60
N LEU A 45 5.31 -8.71 -10.53
CA LEU A 45 5.90 -10.05 -10.59
C LEU A 45 7.13 -10.18 -9.67
N SER A 46 7.69 -9.06 -9.21
CA SER A 46 8.86 -9.08 -8.32
C SER A 46 8.49 -9.53 -6.90
N PRO A 47 9.42 -10.17 -6.15
CA PRO A 47 9.19 -10.53 -4.77
C PRO A 47 8.99 -9.28 -3.90
N LEU A 48 8.30 -9.44 -2.77
CA LEU A 48 8.06 -8.39 -1.77
C LEU A 48 8.78 -8.77 -0.47
N PRO A 49 9.87 -8.10 -0.08
CA PRO A 49 10.50 -6.92 -0.70
C PRO A 49 11.31 -7.26 -1.96
N PRO A 50 11.48 -6.31 -2.88
CA PRO A 50 12.29 -6.50 -4.07
C PRO A 50 13.77 -6.66 -3.69
N ILE A 51 14.48 -7.45 -4.48
CA ILE A 51 15.92 -7.68 -4.31
C ILE A 51 16.68 -6.50 -4.93
N ASN A 52 17.81 -6.10 -4.33
CA ASN A 52 18.74 -5.16 -4.96
C ASN A 52 19.20 -5.72 -6.31
N HIS A 53 19.12 -4.93 -7.38
CA HIS A 53 19.24 -5.43 -8.76
C HIS A 53 18.19 -6.50 -9.07
N SER A 54 16.94 -6.07 -9.17
CA SER A 54 15.77 -6.93 -9.34
C SER A 54 15.75 -7.78 -10.61
N TYR A 55 16.59 -7.44 -11.60
CA TYR A 55 16.68 -8.15 -12.88
C TYR A 55 18.14 -8.44 -13.21
N ASN A 56 18.42 -9.69 -13.60
CA ASN A 56 19.74 -10.08 -14.11
C ASN A 56 19.95 -9.62 -15.56
N GLU A 57 18.87 -9.51 -16.31
CA GLU A 57 18.85 -9.12 -17.72
C GLU A 57 17.69 -8.16 -17.96
N ILE A 58 17.74 -7.37 -19.03
CA ILE A 58 16.68 -6.41 -19.36
C ILE A 58 15.43 -7.22 -19.71
N PRO A 59 14.31 -7.06 -19.01
CA PRO A 59 13.10 -7.81 -19.32
C PRO A 59 12.60 -7.39 -20.71
N SER A 60 12.51 -8.35 -21.62
CA SER A 60 11.79 -8.16 -22.89
C SER A 60 10.29 -8.20 -22.59
N ILE A 61 9.61 -7.07 -22.76
CA ILE A 61 8.16 -6.95 -22.66
C ILE A 61 7.47 -7.76 -23.76
#